data_AF-A0A944E6H9-F1
#
_entry.id   AF-A0A944E6H9-F1
#
_cell.length_a   1.000
_cell.length_b   1.000
_cell.length_c   1.000
_cell.angle_alpha   90.00
_cell.angle_beta   90.00
_cell.angle_gamma   90.00
#
_symmetry.space_group_name_H-M   'P 1'
#
loop_
_entity.id
_entity.type
_entity.pdbx_description
1 polymer ?
#
loop_
_entity_poly.entity_id
_entity_poly.type
_entity_poly.pdbx_seq_one_letter_code
_entity_poly.pdbx_strand_id
1 'polypeptide(L)' 'MAKTQLNVRVDETTAEAARRRALQRGMSVNRYIEELVRQDAGEAGRAFVDAAADFMKQYETVFAEEFGEKR' A
#
# COMPACT_ATOMS: atom_id res chain seq x y z
N MET A 1 -18.21 6.72 4.20
CA MET A 1 -17.93 6.11 5.52
C MET A 1 -17.53 7.21 6.49
N ALA A 2 -17.97 7.16 7.75
CA ALA A 2 -17.50 8.09 8.78
C ALA A 2 -16.00 7.86 9.04
N LYS A 3 -15.27 8.93 9.39
CA LYS A 3 -13.84 8.80 9.75
C LYS A 3 -13.70 8.16 11.13
N THR A 4 -12.86 7.12 11.23
CA THR A 4 -12.49 6.48 12.51
C THR A 4 -11.30 7.20 13.12
N GLN A 5 -11.30 7.39 14.44
CA GLN A 5 -10.15 7.94 15.17
C GLN A 5 -9.14 6.84 15.49
N LEU A 6 -7.85 7.14 15.30
CA LEU A 6 -6.73 6.28 15.68
C LEU A 6 -5.84 7.05 16.67
N ASN A 7 -5.74 6.57 17.91
CA ASN A 7 -4.86 7.14 18.92
C ASN A 7 -3.49 6.47 18.85
N VAL A 8 -2.50 7.17 18.28
CA VAL A 8 -1.12 6.67 18.16
C VAL A 8 -0.20 7.45 19.09
N ARG A 9 0.60 6.75 19.89
CA ARG A 9 1.73 7.35 20.61
C ARG A 9 2.98 7.17 19.78
N VAL A 10 3.72 8.25 19.59
CA VAL A 10 5.02 8.28 18.91
C VAL A 10 5.98 9.10 19.76
N ASP A 11 7.27 8.91 19.54
CA ASP A 11 8.28 9.80 20.11
C ASP A 11 8.17 11.22 19.50
N GLU A 12 8.76 12.18 20.20
CA GLU A 12 8.72 13.58 19.82
C GLU A 12 9.34 13.83 18.44
N THR A 13 10.45 13.19 18.12
CA THR A 13 11.17 13.40 16.85
C THR A 13 10.33 12.97 15.66
N THR A 14 9.60 11.85 15.80
CA THR A 14 8.65 11.35 14.80
C THR A 14 7.47 12.30 14.64
N ALA A 15 6.91 12.81 15.74
CA ALA A 15 5.81 13.78 15.69
C ALA A 15 6.23 15.08 14.99
N GLU A 16 7.42 15.60 15.29
CA GLU A 16 7.97 16.78 14.64
C GLU A 16 8.27 16.58 13.16
N ALA A 17 8.79 15.40 12.78
CA ALA A 17 9.00 15.05 11.39
C ALA A 17 7.68 15.05 10.61
N ALA A 18 6.62 14.42 11.15
CA ALA A 18 5.30 14.41 10.53
C ALA A 18 4.72 15.84 10.40
N ARG A 19 4.85 16.68 11.44
CA ARG A 19 4.42 18.09 11.41
C ARG A 19 5.12 18.90 10.34
N ARG A 20 6.45 18.83 10.27
CA ARG A 20 7.24 19.56 9.27
C ARG A 20 6.88 19.14 7.84
N ARG A 21 6.76 17.84 7.59
CA ARG A 21 6.39 17.30 6.27
C ARG A 21 4.97 17.69 5.86
N ALA A 22 4.02 17.63 6.79
CA ALA A 22 2.64 18.06 6.55
C ALA A 22 2.59 19.56 6.20
N LEU A 23 3.31 20.40 6.94
CA LEU A 23 3.39 21.84 6.69
C LEU A 23 3.98 22.15 5.31
N GLN A 24 5.09 21.50 4.94
CA GLN A 24 5.73 21.67 3.63
C GLN A 24 4.78 21.34 2.46
N ARG A 25 3.83 20.43 2.68
CA ARG A 25 2.82 20.02 1.69
C ARG A 25 1.50 20.77 1.84
N GLY A 26 1.41 21.77 2.73
CA GLY A 26 0.19 22.55 2.95
C GLY A 26 -1.00 21.73 3.47
N MET A 27 -0.74 20.64 4.19
CA MET A 27 -1.78 19.73 4.68
C MET A 27 -1.75 19.57 6.21
N SER A 28 -2.89 19.18 6.77
CA SER A 28 -2.95 18.79 8.18
C SER A 28 -2.11 17.53 8.45
N VAL A 29 -1.59 17.40 9.66
CA VAL A 29 -0.84 16.21 10.09
C VAL A 29 -1.66 14.94 9.95
N ASN A 30 -2.94 14.98 10.31
CA ASN A 30 -3.83 13.83 10.19
C ASN A 30 -3.97 13.38 8.74
N ARG A 31 -4.10 14.34 7.80
CA ARG A 31 -4.17 14.01 6.37
C ARG A 31 -2.85 13.45 5.86
N TYR A 32 -1.73 14.02 6.29
CA TYR A 32 -0.41 13.50 5.93
C TYR A 32 -0.21 12.05 6.37
N ILE A 33 -0.57 11.73 7.62
CA ILE A 33 -0.49 10.36 8.15
C ILE A 33 -1.44 9.42 7.38
N GLU A 34 -2.66 9.86 7.08
CA GLU A 34 -3.62 9.08 6.30
C GLU A 34 -3.08 8.72 4.90
N GLU A 35 -2.47 9.68 4.20
CA GLU A 35 -1.84 9.42 2.90
C GLU A 35 -0.63 8.49 3.03
N LEU A 36 0.20 8.69 4.06
CA LEU A 36 1.37 7.84 4.30
C LEU A 36 0.97 6.38 4.53
N VAL A 37 -0.03 6.14 5.38
CA VAL A 37 -0.56 4.78 5.64
C VAL A 37 -1.22 4.19 4.39
N ARG A 38 -1.93 5.00 3.59
CA ARG A 38 -2.55 4.53 2.35
C ARG A 38 -1.51 4.15 1.30
N GLN A 39 -0.43 4.92 1.19
CA GLN A 39 0.68 4.63 0.29
C GLN A 39 1.37 3.32 0.68
N ASP A 40 1.70 3.17 1.96
CA ASP A 40 2.31 1.95 2.51
C ASP A 40 1.43 0.71 2.30
N ALA A 41 0.14 0.79 2.64
CA ALA A 41 -0.81 -0.29 2.41
C ALA A 41 -1.03 -0.59 0.90
N GLY A 42 -0.95 0.45 0.06
CA GLY A 42 -1.10 0.34 -1.39
C GLY A 42 0.12 -0.27 -2.08
N GLU A 43 1.33 0.02 -1.61
CA GLU A 43 2.59 -0.53 -2.16
C GLU A 43 2.67 -2.05 -1.95
N ALA A 44 2.31 -2.55 -0.77
CA ALA A 44 2.26 -3.99 -0.53
C ALA A 44 1.24 -4.70 -1.46
N GLY A 45 0.06 -4.10 -1.63
CA GLY A 45 -0.97 -4.62 -2.54
C GLY A 45 -0.53 -4.57 -4.01
N ARG A 46 0.13 -3.49 -4.43
CA ARG A 46 0.64 -3.31 -5.80
C ARG A 46 1.74 -4.32 -6.10
N ALA A 47 2.73 -4.43 -5.21
CA ALA A 47 3.83 -5.39 -5.34
C ALA A 47 3.32 -6.84 -5.39
N PHE A 48 2.30 -7.18 -4.59
CA PHE A 48 1.65 -8.49 -4.64
C PHE A 48 0.97 -8.76 -5.98
N VAL A 49 0.18 -7.81 -6.50
CA VAL A 49 -0.50 -7.96 -7.80
C VAL A 49 0.51 -8.05 -8.95
N ASP A 50 1.56 -7.23 -8.92
CA ASP A 50 2.61 -7.25 -9.93
C ASP A 50 3.37 -8.60 -9.90
N ALA A 51 3.71 -9.11 -8.72
CA ALA A 51 4.33 -10.43 -8.57
C ALA A 51 3.41 -11.58 -9.01
N ALA A 52 2.10 -11.50 -8.71
CA ALA A 52 1.13 -12.48 -9.17
C ALA A 52 0.97 -12.45 -10.69
N ALA A 53 0.98 -11.25 -11.30
CA ALA A 53 0.91 -11.11 -12.75
C ALA A 53 2.16 -11.69 -13.44
N ASP A 54 3.35 -11.46 -12.88
CA ASP A 54 4.59 -12.04 -13.39
C ASP A 54 4.63 -13.56 -13.20
N PHE A 55 4.15 -14.08 -12.07
CA PHE A 55 3.98 -15.52 -11.84
C PHE A 55 3.05 -16.14 -12.89
N MET A 56 1.89 -15.54 -13.14
CA MET A 56 0.93 -16.05 -14.13
C MET A 56 1.52 -16.05 -15.55
N LYS A 57 2.32 -15.05 -15.92
CA LYS A 57 3.03 -15.04 -17.21
C LYS A 57 4.11 -16.11 -17.30
N GLN A 58 4.88 -16.31 -16.23
CA GLN A 58 5.97 -17.28 -16.22
C GLN A 58 5.47 -18.74 -16.26
N TYR A 59 4.30 -18.99 -15.68
CA TYR A 59 3.70 -20.32 -15.63
C TYR A 59 2.58 -20.52 -16.66
N GLU A 60 2.32 -19.55 -17.55
CA GLU A 60 1.26 -19.61 -18.56
C GLU A 60 1.36 -20.89 -19.40
N THR A 61 2.56 -21.25 -19.87
CA THR A 61 2.81 -22.46 -20.65
C THR A 61 2.58 -23.73 -19.83
N VAL A 62 2.99 -23.74 -18.56
CA VAL A 62 2.84 -24.90 -17.66
C VAL A 62 1.36 -25.14 -17.30
N PHE A 63 0.62 -24.07 -17.00
CA PHE A 63 -0.82 -24.16 -16.74
C PHE A 63 -1.59 -24.56 -18.00
N ALA A 64 -1.19 -24.08 -19.18
CA ALA A 64 -1.81 -24.47 -20.44
C ALA A 64 -1.56 -25.96 -20.77
N GLU A 65 -0.38 -26.49 -20.46
CA GLU A 65 -0.05 -27.91 -20.62
C GLU A 65 -0.76 -28.81 -19.60
N GLU A 66 -0.93 -28.35 -18.36
CA GLU A 66 -1.48 -29.18 -17.27
C GLU A 66 -3.01 -29.10 -17.12
N PHE A 67 -3.63 -27.98 -17.52
CA PHE A 67 -5.08 -27.73 -17.36
C PHE A 67 -5.81 -27.38 -18.67
N GLY A 68 -5.13 -27.30 -19.81
CA GLY A 68 -5.68 -26.88 -21.10
C GLY A 68 -6.59 -27.90 -21.81
N GLU A 69 -6.66 -29.15 -21.36
CA GLU A 69 -7.56 -30.17 -21.94
C GLU A 69 -8.76 -30.46 -21.04
N LYS A 70 -9.77 -29.59 -21.14
CA LYS A 70 -11.18 -30.00 -21.02
C LYS A 70 -12.01 -29.30 -22.09
N ARG A 71 -12.04 -29.88 -23.28
CA ARG A 71 -13.18 -29.80 -24.20
C ARG A 71 -13.50 -31.19 -24.71
#